data_AF-A0A843HWW8-F1
#
_entry.id   AF-A0A843HWW8-F1
#
_cell.length_a   1.000
_cell.length_b   1.000
_cell.length_c   1.000
_cell.angle_alpha   90.00
_cell.angle_beta   90.00
_cell.angle_gamma   90.00
#
_symmetry.space_group_name_H-M   'P 1'
#
loop_
_entity.id
_entity.type
_entity.pdbx_description
1 polymer ?
#
loop_
_entity_poly.entity_id
_entity_poly.type
_entity_poly.pdbx_seq_one_letter_code
_entity_poly.pdbx_strand_id
1 'polypeptide(L)'
;MKRPIDILTITPEVYLREADELLERGGVVQASEKYYKAAEEAIKFLTTIKVLEIILSQVGKKKRWSSELLFEAARLLNLLDLWKSAWKLHQDGFHEMVL
;
A
#
# COMPACT_ATOMS: atom_id res chain seq x y z
N MET A 1 13.07 -1.92 27.86
CA MET A 1 12.64 -2.60 26.61
C MET A 1 11.89 -1.61 25.74
N LYS A 2 12.46 -1.21 24.59
CA LYS A 2 11.71 -0.46 23.58
C LYS A 2 10.74 -1.45 22.95
N ARG A 3 9.43 -1.19 23.04
CA ARG A 3 8.41 -2.01 22.36
C ARG A 3 8.79 -2.12 20.88
N PRO A 4 8.74 -3.30 20.26
CA PRO A 4 8.84 -3.39 18.81
C PRO A 4 7.75 -2.49 18.25
N ILE A 5 8.11 -1.70 17.24
CA ILE A 5 7.14 -1.01 16.39
C ILE A 5 6.07 -2.05 16.02
N ASP A 6 4.79 -1.72 16.17
CA ASP A 6 3.68 -2.54 15.67
C ASP A 6 3.87 -2.75 14.15
N ILE A 7 4.67 -3.75 13.79
CA ILE A 7 4.91 -4.16 12.42
C ILE A 7 3.77 -5.13 12.12
N LEU A 8 2.72 -4.59 11.48
CA LEU A 8 1.62 -5.31 10.81
C LEU A 8 0.56 -5.92 11.73
N THR A 9 -0.46 -5.12 12.09
CA THR A 9 -1.75 -5.66 12.52
C THR A 9 -2.57 -6.25 11.36
N ILE A 10 -2.24 -5.93 10.10
CA ILE A 10 -2.86 -6.46 8.88
C ILE A 10 -1.76 -6.70 7.84
N THR A 11 -1.70 -7.88 7.24
CA THR A 11 -0.71 -8.21 6.20
C THR A 11 -1.27 -7.94 4.80
N PRO A 12 -0.42 -7.70 3.78
CA PRO A 12 -0.86 -7.49 2.40
C PRO A 12 -1.82 -8.58 1.89
N GLU A 13 -1.64 -9.83 2.34
CA GLU A 13 -2.44 -10.99 1.95
C GLU A 13 -3.89 -10.91 2.45
N VAL A 14 -4.13 -10.27 3.60
CA VAL A 14 -5.49 -10.07 4.11
C VAL A 14 -6.28 -9.17 3.18
N TYR A 15 -5.70 -8.02 2.80
CA TYR A 15 -6.34 -7.09 1.86
C TYR A 15 -6.49 -7.69 0.47
N LEU A 16 -5.53 -8.50 0.01
CA LEU A 16 -5.62 -9.17 -1.28
C LEU A 16 -6.81 -10.13 -1.32
N ARG A 17 -6.96 -10.99 -0.30
CA ARG A 17 -8.09 -11.91 -0.21
C ARG A 17 -9.43 -11.17 -0.11
N GLU A 18 -9.50 -10.12 0.70
CA GLU A 18 -10.71 -9.28 0.78
C GLU A 18 -11.07 -8.66 -0.58
N ALA A 19 -10.07 -8.20 -1.33
CA ALA A 19 -10.28 -7.65 -2.67
C ALA A 19 -10.84 -8.70 -3.64
N ASP A 20 -10.26 -9.90 -3.65
CA ASP A 20 -10.72 -11.02 -4.49
C ASP A 20 -12.17 -11.40 -4.15
N GLU A 21 -12.50 -11.56 -2.87
CA GLU A 21 -13.87 -11.89 -2.42
C GLU A 21 -14.89 -10.79 -2.81
N LEU A 22 -14.48 -9.52 -2.76
CA LEU A 22 -15.33 -8.41 -3.20
C LEU A 22 -15.53 -8.43 -4.71
N LEU A 23 -14.47 -8.68 -5.47
CA LEU A 23 -14.52 -8.73 -6.94
C LEU A 23 -15.41 -9.88 -7.42
N GLU A 24 -15.30 -11.07 -6.82
CA GLU A 24 -16.15 -12.23 -7.11
C GLU A 24 -17.65 -11.94 -6.92
N ARG A 25 -17.98 -11.04 -6.00
CA ARG A 25 -19.37 -10.61 -5.72
C ARG A 25 -19.80 -9.40 -6.57
N GLY A 26 -18.98 -8.98 -7.54
CA GLY A 26 -19.22 -7.81 -8.40
C GLY A 26 -18.92 -6.46 -7.73
N GLY A 27 -18.28 -6.45 -6.58
CA GLY A 27 -17.95 -5.25 -5.80
C GLY A 27 -16.71 -4.51 -6.30
N VAL A 28 -16.66 -4.12 -7.58
CA VAL A 28 -15.49 -3.53 -8.26
C VAL A 28 -14.90 -2.32 -7.52
N VAL A 29 -15.75 -1.39 -7.06
CA VAL A 29 -15.33 -0.17 -6.35
C VAL A 29 -14.57 -0.51 -5.06
N GLN A 30 -15.12 -1.42 -4.26
CA GLN A 30 -14.51 -1.79 -2.97
C GLN A 30 -13.30 -2.71 -3.15
N ALA A 31 -13.33 -3.60 -4.16
CA ALA A 31 -12.19 -4.42 -4.53
C ALA A 31 -11.00 -3.56 -4.96
N SER A 32 -11.23 -2.51 -5.75
CA SER A 32 -10.18 -1.58 -6.21
C SER A 32 -9.45 -0.90 -5.04
N GLU A 33 -10.19 -0.43 -4.03
CA GLU A 33 -9.59 0.12 -2.79
C GLU A 33 -8.78 -0.94 -2.04
N LYS A 34 -9.27 -2.18 -1.96
CA LYS A 34 -8.59 -3.26 -1.24
C LYS A 34 -7.31 -3.73 -1.94
N TYR A 35 -7.29 -3.84 -3.26
CA TYR A 35 -6.06 -4.10 -4.01
C TYR A 35 -5.03 -2.98 -3.81
N TYR A 36 -5.46 -1.72 -3.80
CA TYR A 36 -4.59 -0.59 -3.47
C TYR A 36 -4.01 -0.70 -2.06
N LYS A 37 -4.83 -1.05 -1.05
CA LYS A 37 -4.37 -1.25 0.33
C LYS A 37 -3.39 -2.41 0.47
N ALA A 38 -3.60 -3.51 -0.26
CA ALA A 38 -2.65 -4.61 -0.33
C ALA A 38 -1.29 -4.14 -0.87
N ALA A 39 -1.28 -3.37 -1.97
CA ALA A 39 -0.05 -2.79 -2.52
C ALA A 39 0.61 -1.79 -1.56
N GLU A 40 -0.18 -0.95 -0.88
CA GLU A 40 0.30 0.03 0.10
C GLU A 40 1.05 -0.67 1.23
N GLU A 41 0.46 -1.70 1.85
CA GLU A 41 1.11 -2.47 2.92
C GLU A 41 2.33 -3.25 2.41
N ALA A 42 2.31 -3.77 1.18
CA ALA A 42 3.47 -4.45 0.60
C ALA A 42 4.67 -3.51 0.45
N ILE A 43 4.47 -2.26 -0.01
CA ILE A 43 5.53 -1.25 -0.09
C ILE A 43 6.06 -0.90 1.31
N LYS A 44 5.18 -0.70 2.30
CA LYS A 44 5.59 -0.41 3.69
C LYS A 44 6.43 -1.54 4.28
N PHE A 45 5.99 -2.77 4.07
CA PHE A 45 6.69 -3.97 4.54
C PHE A 45 8.08 -4.10 3.90
N LEU A 46 8.16 -4.02 2.57
CA LEU A 46 9.44 -4.11 1.85
C LEU A 46 10.40 -2.98 2.22
N THR A 47 9.89 -1.76 2.40
CA THR A 47 10.70 -0.61 2.88
C THR A 47 11.31 -0.89 4.24
N THR A 48 10.56 -1.55 5.12
CA THR A 48 11.00 -1.91 6.47
C THR A 48 12.03 -3.04 6.44
N ILE A 49 11.79 -4.11 5.66
CA ILE A 49 12.75 -5.22 5.50
C ILE A 49 14.06 -4.75 4.87
N LYS A 50 13.99 -3.89 3.85
CA LYS A 50 15.17 -3.35 3.17
C LYS A 50 15.85 -2.21 3.93
N VAL A 51 15.30 -1.82 5.08
CA VAL A 51 15.83 -0.77 5.95
C VAL A 51 16.13 0.50 5.16
N LEU A 52 15.16 0.99 4.38
CA LEU A 52 15.33 2.25 3.63
C LEU A 52 15.27 3.44 4.59
N GLU A 53 16.38 3.71 5.28
CA GLU A 53 16.47 4.68 6.37
C GLU A 53 15.98 6.08 5.97
N ILE A 54 16.26 6.49 4.73
CA ILE A 54 15.79 7.78 4.20
C ILE A 54 14.26 7.89 4.23
N ILE A 55 13.54 6.80 3.91
CA ILE A 55 12.07 6.77 3.96
C ILE A 55 11.61 6.67 5.41
N LEU A 56 12.14 5.70 6.16
CA LEU A 56 11.69 5.41 7.52
C LEU A 56 11.89 6.62 8.46
N SER A 57 12.98 7.37 8.29
CA SER A 57 13.23 8.63 9.01
C SER A 57 12.14 9.68 8.71
N GLN A 58 11.75 9.83 7.44
CA GLN A 58 10.71 10.79 7.04
C GLN A 58 9.32 10.37 7.54
N VAL A 59 9.00 9.06 7.46
CA VAL A 59 7.78 8.50 8.05
C VAL A 59 7.76 8.76 9.55
N GLY A 60 8.87 8.53 10.26
CA GLY A 60 9.00 8.80 11.69
C GLY A 60 8.77 10.27 12.05
N LYS A 61 9.33 11.21 11.27
CA LYS A 61 9.11 12.66 11.44
C LYS A 61 7.66 13.05 11.20
N LYS A 62 7.03 12.55 10.14
CA LYS A 62 5.63 12.85 9.80
C LYS A 62 4.62 12.07 10.64
N LYS A 63 5.07 11.03 11.36
CA LYS A 63 4.26 10.03 12.08
C LYS A 63 3.20 9.33 11.23
N ARG A 64 3.35 9.35 9.90
CA ARG A 64 2.43 8.73 8.94
C ARG A 64 3.14 8.49 7.61
N TRP A 65 2.61 7.53 6.86
CA TRP A 65 2.89 7.41 5.44
C TRP A 65 2.09 8.46 4.66
N SER A 66 2.71 9.04 3.64
CA SER A 66 2.04 9.90 2.66
C SER A 66 2.18 9.28 1.28
N SER A 67 1.31 9.65 0.33
CA SER A 67 1.39 9.18 -1.05
C SER A 67 2.78 9.46 -1.64
N GLU A 68 3.35 10.64 -1.39
CA GLU A 68 4.69 10.99 -1.88
C GLU A 68 5.78 10.06 -1.33
N LEU A 69 5.69 9.69 -0.05
CA LEU A 69 6.63 8.75 0.56
C LEU A 69 6.46 7.33 0.01
N LEU A 70 5.23 6.91 -0.32
CA LEU A 70 4.97 5.62 -0.94
C LEU A 70 5.51 5.57 -2.38
N PHE A 71 5.34 6.64 -3.15
CA PHE A 71 5.93 6.76 -4.50
C PHE A 71 7.46 6.72 -4.46
N GLU A 72 8.07 7.45 -3.54
CA GLU A 72 9.52 7.45 -3.39
C GLU A 72 10.06 6.10 -2.90
N ALA A 73 9.37 5.45 -1.96
CA ALA A 73 9.70 4.10 -1.53
C ALA A 73 9.60 3.09 -2.68
N ALA A 74 8.52 3.11 -3.45
CA ALA A 74 8.35 2.26 -4.62
C ALA A 74 9.46 2.48 -5.67
N ARG A 75 9.88 3.73 -5.88
CA ARG A 75 11.01 4.06 -6.75
C ARG A 75 12.31 3.42 -6.25
N LEU A 76 12.63 3.56 -4.97
CA LEU A 76 13.85 2.98 -4.37
C LEU A 76 13.83 1.44 -4.35
N LEU A 77 12.64 0.84 -4.31
CA LEU A 77 12.44 -0.62 -4.39
C LEU A 77 12.43 -1.16 -5.82
N ASN A 78 12.50 -0.31 -6.85
CA ASN A 78 12.29 -0.67 -8.27
C ASN A 78 10.90 -1.26 -8.56
N LEU A 79 9.87 -0.79 -7.85
CA LEU A 79 8.47 -1.22 -7.98
C LEU A 79 7.56 -0.07 -8.43
N LEU A 80 8.12 1.01 -8.96
CA LEU A 80 7.39 2.23 -9.28
C LEU A 80 6.23 2.00 -10.26
N ASP A 81 6.43 1.17 -11.28
CA ASP A 81 5.39 0.93 -12.29
C ASP A 81 4.24 0.10 -11.72
N LEU A 82 4.53 -0.87 -10.84
CA LEU A 82 3.49 -1.62 -10.13
C LEU A 82 2.70 -0.71 -9.17
N TRP A 83 3.40 0.18 -8.45
CA TRP A 83 2.76 1.14 -7.57
C TRP A 83 1.89 2.14 -8.35
N LYS A 84 2.33 2.60 -9.52
CA LYS A 84 1.51 3.45 -10.41
C LYS A 84 0.23 2.74 -10.86
N SER A 85 0.30 1.47 -11.20
CA SER A 85 -0.89 0.69 -11.55
C SER A 85 -1.87 0.57 -10.38
N ALA A 86 -1.38 0.30 -9.17
CA ALA A 86 -2.21 0.26 -7.97
C ALA A 86 -2.83 1.64 -7.65
N TRP A 87 -2.06 2.71 -7.81
CA TRP A 87 -2.54 4.08 -7.64
C TRP A 87 -3.62 4.44 -8.67
N LYS A 88 -3.43 4.06 -9.94
CA LYS A 88 -4.43 4.29 -10.99
C LYS A 88 -5.69 3.48 -10.74
N LEU A 89 -5.58 2.23 -10.33
CA LEU A 89 -6.72 1.39 -9.92
C LEU A 89 -7.51 2.03 -8.77
N HIS A 90 -6.84 2.59 -7.77
CA HIS A 90 -7.48 3.34 -6.69
C HIS A 90 -8.21 4.59 -7.20
N GLN A 91 -7.57 5.38 -8.06
CA GLN A 91 -8.21 6.56 -8.65
C GLN A 91 -9.43 6.18 -9.49
N ASP A 92 -9.26 5.30 -10.47
CA ASP A 92 -10.31 4.97 -11.44
C ASP A 92 -11.43 4.15 -10.82
N GLY A 93 -11.06 3.16 -10.01
CA GLY A 93 -12.00 2.19 -9.46
C GLY A 93 -12.73 2.70 -8.22
N PHE A 94 -12.02 3.40 -7.32
CA PHE A 94 -12.60 3.83 -6.04
C PHE A 94 -13.06 5.29 -6.05
N HIS A 95 -12.24 6.22 -6.54
CA HIS A 95 -12.59 7.65 -6.53
C HIS A 95 -13.47 8.06 -7.70
N GLU A 96 -13.16 7.62 -8.90
CA GLU A 96 -13.86 8.02 -10.13
C GLU A 96 -14.99 7.05 -10.50
N MET A 97 -14.90 5.79 -10.06
CA MET A 97 -15.89 4.73 -10.30
C MET A 97 -16.16 4.50 -11.80
N VAL A 98 -15.09 4.46 -12.60
CA VAL A 98 -15.14 4.32 -14.06
C VAL A 98 -14.64 2.96 -14.58
N LEU A 99 -14.41 1.99 -13.68
CA LEU A 99 -14.02 0.61 -14.00
C LEU A 99 -15.21 -0.37 -13.96
#